data_AF-A0A3D8YUI2-F1
#
_entry.id   AF-A0A3D8YUI2-F1
#
_cell.length_a   1.000
_cell.length_b   1.000
_cell.length_c   1.000
_cell.angle_alpha   90.00
_cell.angle_beta   90.00
_cell.angle_gamma   90.00
#
_symmetry.space_group_name_H-M   'P 1'
#
loop_
_entity.id
_entity.type
_entity.pdbx_description
1 polymer ?
#
loop_
_entity_poly.entity_id
_entity_poly.type
_entity_poly.pdbx_seq_one_letter_code
_entity_poly.pdbx_strand_id
1 'polypeptide(L)' 'MEELNNRSVLTGREREIFTLLIADHTTKEIAAKLGISEKTVRNHISNTIQKLGVSGRAQAMIELLRLGELSLN' A
#
# COMPACT_ATOMS: atom_id res chain seq x y z
N MET A 1 2.05 13.17 29.02
CA MET A 1 3.02 12.46 28.15
C MET A 1 2.17 11.66 27.18
N GLU A 2 1.94 12.21 26.00
CA GLU A 2 1.11 11.55 25.00
C GLU A 2 1.99 10.50 24.33
N GLU A 3 1.74 9.22 24.61
CA GLU A 3 2.34 8.12 23.88
C GLU A 3 1.99 8.33 22.40
N LEU A 4 2.98 8.72 21.60
CA LEU A 4 2.90 8.74 20.15
C LEU A 4 2.65 7.30 19.70
N ASN A 5 1.37 6.96 19.59
CA ASN A 5 0.86 5.74 18.99
C ASN A 5 1.41 5.72 17.57
N ASN A 6 2.55 5.07 17.37
CA ASN A 6 3.20 4.90 16.07
C ASN A 6 2.42 3.86 15.25
N ARG A 7 1.12 4.11 15.07
CA ARG A 7 0.20 3.24 14.34
C ARG A 7 0.44 3.46 12.86
N SER A 8 1.23 2.55 12.28
CA SER A 8 1.35 2.36 10.84
C SER A 8 -0.03 2.43 10.18
N VAL A 9 -0.20 3.31 9.21
CA VAL A 9 -1.44 3.47 8.42
C VAL A 9 -1.70 2.20 7.62
N LEU A 10 -0.63 1.58 7.11
CA LEU A 10 -0.70 0.33 6.38
C LEU A 10 -0.69 -0.88 7.32
N THR A 11 -1.51 -1.86 7.00
CA THR A 11 -1.30 -3.23 7.49
C THR A 11 -0.06 -3.84 6.82
N GLY A 12 0.47 -4.94 7.38
CA GLY A 12 1.61 -5.64 6.78
C GLY A 12 1.38 -6.03 5.31
N ARG A 13 0.19 -6.54 4.99
CA ARG A 13 -0.14 -6.93 3.61
C ARG A 13 -0.28 -5.74 2.66
N GLU A 14 -0.89 -4.64 3.12
CA GLU A 14 -0.98 -3.41 2.32
C GLU A 14 0.44 -2.86 2.04
N ARG A 15 1.34 -2.89 3.03
CA ARG A 15 2.73 -2.48 2.86
C ARG A 15 3.48 -3.33 1.84
N GLU A 16 3.37 -4.66 1.91
CA GLU A 16 3.96 -5.57 0.92
C GLU A 16 3.48 -5.24 -0.50
N ILE A 17 2.17 -5.08 -0.67
CA ILE A 17 1.56 -4.76 -1.98
C ILE A 17 2.10 -3.44 -2.49
N PHE A 18 2.04 -2.36 -1.71
CA PHE A 18 2.49 -1.04 -2.17
C PHE A 18 4.00 -0.96 -2.39
N THR A 19 4.80 -1.72 -1.65
CA THR A 19 6.25 -1.84 -1.90
C THR A 19 6.51 -2.45 -3.29
N LEU A 20 5.77 -3.50 -3.65
CA LEU A 20 5.88 -4.10 -4.99
C LEU A 20 5.33 -3.19 -6.09
N LEU A 21 4.28 -2.41 -5.81
CA LEU A 21 3.76 -1.41 -6.75
C LEU A 21 4.79 -0.31 -7.04
N ILE A 22 5.57 0.11 -6.04
CA ILE A 22 6.69 1.07 -6.20
C ILE A 22 7.81 0.45 -7.03
N ALA A 23 8.10 -0.84 -6.83
CA ALA A 23 9.04 -1.60 -7.63
C ALA A 23 8.49 -1.99 -9.03
N ASP A 24 7.51 -1.23 -9.54
CA ASP A 24 6.89 -1.37 -10.86
C ASP A 24 6.25 -2.74 -11.17
N HIS A 25 5.83 -3.48 -10.14
CA HIS A 25 5.10 -4.74 -10.38
C HIS A 25 3.63 -4.47 -10.72
N THR A 26 3.12 -5.24 -11.67
CA THR A 26 1.70 -5.32 -12.01
C THR A 26 0.91 -6.07 -10.94
N THR A 27 -0.42 -5.89 -10.90
CA THR A 27 -1.27 -6.65 -9.95
C THR A 27 -1.18 -8.16 -10.15
N LYS A 28 -0.92 -8.61 -11.39
CA LYS A 28 -0.71 -10.01 -11.74
C LYS A 28 0.59 -10.56 -11.15
N GLU A 29 1.68 -9.83 -11.27
CA GLU A 29 2.97 -10.24 -10.70
C GLU A 29 2.94 -10.23 -9.18
N ILE A 30 2.28 -9.23 -8.58
CA ILE A 30 2.08 -9.15 -7.12
C ILE A 30 1.25 -10.33 -6.63
N ALA A 31 0.16 -10.64 -7.31
CA ALA A 31 -0.69 -11.80 -6.99
C ALA A 31 0.12 -13.10 -7.01
N ALA A 32 0.92 -13.32 -8.05
CA ALA A 32 1.79 -14.49 -8.17
C ALA A 32 2.84 -14.54 -7.05
N LYS A 33 3.50 -13.42 -6.73
CA LYS A 33 4.52 -13.34 -5.67
C LYS A 33 3.96 -13.58 -4.27
N LEU A 34 2.74 -13.10 -4.01
CA LEU A 34 2.12 -13.19 -2.68
C LEU A 34 1.21 -14.41 -2.51
N GLY A 35 1.03 -15.23 -3.55
CA GLY A 35 0.18 -16.42 -3.50
C GLY A 35 -1.31 -16.12 -3.31
N ILE A 36 -1.79 -14.98 -3.84
CA ILE A 36 -3.18 -14.53 -3.72
C ILE A 36 -3.77 -14.20 -5.10
N SER A 37 -5.08 -13.98 -5.19
CA SER A 37 -5.70 -13.56 -6.45
C SER A 37 -5.42 -12.09 -6.78
N GLU A 38 -5.43 -11.74 -8.07
CA GLU A 38 -5.35 -10.33 -8.49
C GLU A 38 -6.50 -9.48 -7.93
N LYS A 39 -7.68 -10.08 -7.75
CA LYS A 39 -8.83 -9.43 -7.12
C LYS A 39 -8.50 -9.07 -5.66
N THR A 40 -7.85 -9.97 -4.93
CA THR A 40 -7.39 -9.71 -3.55
C THR A 40 -6.40 -8.56 -3.51
N VAL A 41 -5.42 -8.51 -4.44
CA VAL A 41 -4.48 -7.39 -4.55
C VAL A 41 -5.21 -6.08 -4.78
N ARG A 42 -6.13 -6.03 -5.76
CA ARG A 42 -6.93 -4.83 -6.05
C ARG A 42 -7.77 -4.39 -4.85
N ASN A 43 -8.34 -5.33 -4.09
CA ASN A 43 -9.11 -5.01 -2.88
C ASN A 43 -8.25 -4.33 -1.81
N HIS A 44 -7.03 -4.82 -1.56
CA HIS A 44 -6.11 -4.15 -0.63
C HIS A 44 -5.74 -2.74 -1.10
N ILE A 45 -5.51 -2.55 -2.40
CA ILE A 45 -5.25 -1.23 -2.99
C ILE A 45 -6.46 -0.30 -2.77
N SER A 46 -7.67 -0.76 -3.09
CA SER A 46 -8.90 0.02 -2.90
C SER A 46 -9.15 0.39 -1.44
N ASN A 47 -8.91 -0.54 -0.51
CA ASN A 47 -9.05 -0.28 0.91
C ASN A 47 -8.02 0.75 1.41
N THR A 48 -6.79 0.69 0.90
CA THR A 48 -5.75 1.67 1.24
C THR A 48 -6.11 3.06 0.69
N ILE A 49 -6.59 3.14 -0.56
CA ILE A 49 -7.05 4.39 -1.17
C ILE A 49 -8.18 5.00 -0.32
N GLN A 50 -9.16 4.21 0.10
CA GLN A 50 -10.25 4.66 0.97
C GLN A 50 -9.74 5.11 2.35
N LYS A 51 -8.83 4.34 2.96
CA LYS A 51 -8.22 4.67 4.26
C LYS A 51 -7.47 6.00 4.22
N LEU A 52 -6.80 6.30 3.11
CA LEU A 52 -6.05 7.55 2.90
C LEU A 52 -6.96 8.71 2.45
N GLY A 53 -8.20 8.45 2.05
CA GLY A 53 -9.12 9.47 1.55
C GLY A 53 -8.67 10.11 0.23
N VAL A 54 -7.93 9.37 -0.60
CA VAL A 54 -7.39 9.86 -1.89
C VAL A 54 -8.16 9.29 -3.08
N SER A 55 -7.99 9.87 -4.27
CA SER A 55 -8.80 9.55 -5.45
C SER A 55 -8.28 8.37 -6.29
N GLY A 56 -7.11 7.81 -5.98
CA GLY A 56 -6.58 6.69 -6.75
C GLY A 56 -5.20 6.19 -6.33
N ARG A 57 -4.73 5.14 -7.01
CA ARG A 57 -3.47 4.44 -6.72
C ARG A 57 -2.25 5.38 -6.76
N ALA A 58 -2.16 6.26 -7.76
CA ALA A 58 -1.02 7.18 -7.88
C ALA A 58 -0.95 8.14 -6.69
N GLN A 59 -2.08 8.74 -6.30
CA GLN A 59 -2.16 9.60 -5.12
C GLN A 59 -1.88 8.83 -3.83
N ALA A 60 -2.35 7.59 -3.70
CA ALA A 60 -2.04 6.75 -2.55
C ALA A 60 -0.53 6.48 -2.43
N MET A 61 0.18 6.22 -3.53
CA MET A 61 1.64 6.04 -3.51
C MET A 61 2.35 7.33 -3.06
N ILE A 62 1.96 8.48 -3.59
CA ILE A 62 2.54 9.78 -3.21
C ILE A 62 2.30 10.06 -1.72
N GLU A 63 1.08 9.84 -1.25
CA GLU A 63 0.72 10.09 0.15
C GLU A 63 1.49 9.17 1.11
N LEU A 64 1.64 7.90 0.77
CA LEU A 64 2.41 6.95 1.59
C LEU A 64 3.91 7.27 1.62
N LEU A 65 4.48 7.77 0.52
CA LEU A 65 5.85 8.31 0.52
C LEU A 65 5.96 9.55 1.41
N ARG A 66 4.99 10.47 1.33
CA ARG A 66 4.95 11.68 2.17
C ARG A 66 4.86 11.36 3.66
N LEU A 67 4.07 10.36 4.02
CA LEU A 67 3.90 9.89 5.39
C LEU A 67 5.10 9.09 5.92
N GLY A 68 6.09 8.76 5.07
CA GLY A 68 7.22 7.90 5.44
C GLY A 68 6.82 6.43 5.61
N GLU A 69 5.63 6.05 5.14
CA GLU A 69 5.13 4.67 5.14
C GLU A 69 5.82 3.82 4.06
N LEU A 70 6.32 4.45 2.99
CA LEU A 70 7.07 3.79 1.93
C LEU A 70 8.36 4.56 1.64
N SER A 71 9.30 3.90 0.98
CA SER A 71 10.55 4.52 0.53
C SER A 71 10.84 4.09 -0.90
N LEU A 72 11.45 5.01 -1.68
CA LEU A 72 12.04 4.68 -2.97
C LEU A 72 13.46 4.20 -2.68
N ASN A 73 13.76 2.94 -3.04
CA ASN A 73 15.11 2.39 -2.95
C ASN A 73 15.95 2.77 -4.16
#